data_AF-C4LAK3-F1
#
_entry.id   AF-C4LAK3-F1
#
_cell.length_a   1.000
_cell.length_b   1.000
_cell.length_c   1.000
_cell.angle_alpha   90.00
_cell.angle_beta   90.00
_cell.angle_gamma   90.00
#
_symmetry.space_group_name_H-M   'P 1'
#
loop_
_entity.id
_entity.type
_entity.pdbx_description
1 polymer ?
#
loop_
_entity_poly.entity_id
_entity_poly.type
_entity_poly.pdbx_seq_one_letter_code
_entity_poly.pdbx_strand_id
1 'polypeptide(L)'
;MPPLPEERTLLAQLTLPLNRCNVPAPVLASLAYQQYPVSLQLDGIETFYPELFDRLVACRDPRQRMSIFSDYMAVRFRLPEARLALRPDADPVPRPQSNYRKLLLGWLFDSDSDAGAAWRQWVESRFGLRTIYHHELIPPQDSDAYLRYMRACVRATYQTNDLAGQLDLLYCFCQYQLAHLYPMQQHLTLYRGSNDAPRYYHEQQPVLLLNNLSSCSSDVDEAYRFGPKVVELQVPLSKIVCFDTLLPRGLNGEHEYMVLGGIYKVRQVW
;
A
#
# COMPACT_ATOMS: atom_id res chain seq x y z
N MET A 1 7.79 25.27 -1.38
CA MET A 1 9.26 25.48 -1.28
C MET A 1 9.92 24.51 -2.26
N PRO A 2 10.92 24.91 -3.06
CA PRO A 2 11.60 23.96 -3.95
C PRO A 2 12.35 22.90 -3.12
N PRO A 3 12.40 21.63 -3.56
CA PRO A 3 13.10 20.56 -2.84
C PRO A 3 14.60 20.86 -2.73
N LEU A 4 15.20 20.39 -1.64
CA LEU A 4 16.65 20.46 -1.41
C LEU A 4 17.42 19.68 -2.51
N PRO A 5 18.68 20.03 -2.81
CA PRO A 5 19.47 19.31 -3.82
C PRO A 5 19.59 17.79 -3.55
N GLU A 6 19.76 17.42 -2.27
CA GLU A 6 19.81 16.02 -1.83
C GLU A 6 18.47 15.32 -2.08
N GLU A 7 17.36 16.01 -1.75
CA GLU A 7 16.01 15.51 -1.99
C GLU A 7 15.75 15.28 -3.48
N ARG A 8 16.11 16.24 -4.36
CA ARG A 8 15.92 16.09 -5.82
C ARG A 8 16.64 14.86 -6.37
N THR A 9 17.87 14.64 -5.92
CA THR A 9 18.68 13.49 -6.34
C THR A 9 18.01 12.18 -5.93
N LEU A 10 17.47 12.13 -4.71
CA LEU A 10 16.74 10.96 -4.21
C LEU A 10 15.42 10.76 -4.96
N LEU A 11 14.64 11.81 -5.19
CA LEU A 11 13.39 11.73 -5.93
C LEU A 11 13.60 11.13 -7.33
N ALA A 12 14.62 11.58 -8.05
CA ALA A 12 14.95 11.02 -9.37
C ALA A 12 15.26 9.51 -9.33
N GLN A 13 15.77 9.00 -8.22
CA GLN A 13 16.01 7.57 -8.03
C GLN A 13 14.73 6.85 -7.59
N LEU A 14 13.94 7.45 -6.70
CA LEU A 14 12.79 6.79 -6.06
C LEU A 14 11.55 6.72 -6.95
N THR A 15 11.54 7.38 -8.10
CA THR A 15 10.32 7.56 -8.89
C THR A 15 10.45 7.04 -10.31
N LEU A 16 9.36 6.45 -10.79
CA LEU A 16 9.15 6.08 -12.17
C LEU A 16 8.50 7.24 -12.94
N PRO A 17 8.71 7.34 -14.26
CA PRO A 17 8.18 8.44 -15.07
C PRO A 17 6.66 8.36 -15.29
N LEU A 18 6.05 7.21 -14.99
CA LEU A 18 4.63 6.96 -15.19
C LEU A 18 4.01 6.48 -13.88
N ASN A 19 2.83 7.02 -13.57
CA ASN A 19 1.96 6.57 -12.50
C ASN A 19 0.49 6.76 -12.91
N ARG A 20 -0.44 6.16 -12.17
CA ARG A 20 -1.88 6.12 -12.49
C ARG A 20 -2.70 6.70 -11.35
N CYS A 21 -2.29 7.87 -10.89
CA CYS A 21 -3.03 8.65 -9.92
C CYS A 21 -2.89 10.14 -10.18
N ASN A 22 -3.73 10.93 -9.52
CA ASN A 22 -3.81 12.39 -9.66
C ASN A 22 -2.56 13.18 -9.20
N VAL A 23 -1.54 12.54 -8.65
CA VAL A 23 -0.32 13.20 -8.12
C VAL A 23 0.93 12.63 -8.78
N PRO A 24 1.84 13.47 -9.35
CA PRO A 24 3.09 12.98 -9.91
C PRO A 24 3.97 12.28 -8.86
N ALA A 25 4.63 11.19 -9.25
CA ALA A 25 5.47 10.38 -8.35
C ALA A 25 6.55 11.18 -7.58
N PRO A 26 7.29 12.15 -8.18
CA PRO A 26 8.24 12.99 -7.44
C PRO A 26 7.60 13.85 -6.36
N VAL A 27 6.36 14.31 -6.57
CA VAL A 27 5.63 15.04 -5.53
C VAL A 27 5.24 14.06 -4.43
N LEU A 28 4.63 12.92 -4.77
CA LEU A 28 4.20 11.93 -3.79
C LEU A 28 5.35 11.39 -2.92
N ALA A 29 6.54 11.21 -3.49
CA ALA A 29 7.74 10.74 -2.79
C ALA A 29 8.40 11.81 -1.91
N SER A 30 8.02 13.10 -2.02
CA SER A 30 8.71 14.23 -1.37
C SER A 30 8.30 14.48 0.08
N LEU A 31 9.14 15.25 0.78
CA LEU A 31 8.82 15.81 2.10
C LEU A 31 7.64 16.81 2.03
N ALA A 32 7.51 17.53 0.91
CA ALA A 32 6.42 18.49 0.72
C ALA A 32 5.06 17.81 0.77
N TYR A 33 4.93 16.64 0.12
CA TYR A 33 3.69 15.85 0.21
C TYR A 33 3.52 15.23 1.60
N GLN A 34 4.61 14.78 2.24
CA GLN A 34 4.54 14.29 3.62
C GLN A 34 3.94 15.37 4.55
N GLN A 35 4.30 16.64 4.37
CA GLN A 35 3.82 17.74 5.20
C GLN A 35 2.41 18.21 4.81
N TYR A 36 2.12 18.30 3.51
CA TYR A 36 0.87 18.84 2.98
C TYR A 36 0.20 17.82 2.02
N PRO A 37 -0.33 16.73 2.55
CA PRO A 37 -0.92 15.70 1.71
C PRO A 37 -2.24 16.15 1.11
N VAL A 38 -2.55 15.59 -0.06
CA VAL A 38 -3.85 15.67 -0.71
C VAL A 38 -4.44 14.27 -0.84
N SER A 39 -5.75 14.16 -1.10
CA SER A 39 -6.34 12.86 -1.40
C SER A 39 -5.78 12.31 -2.71
N LEU A 40 -5.34 11.04 -2.70
CA LEU A 40 -4.94 10.35 -3.91
C LEU A 40 -6.15 9.68 -4.55
N GLN A 41 -6.33 9.93 -5.84
CA GLN A 41 -7.35 9.30 -6.66
C GLN A 41 -6.63 8.44 -7.70
N LEU A 42 -6.96 7.15 -7.74
CA LEU A 42 -6.48 6.23 -8.76
C LEU A 42 -7.32 6.38 -10.03
N ASP A 43 -6.66 6.26 -11.19
CA ASP A 43 -7.32 6.44 -12.48
C ASP A 43 -8.44 5.42 -12.70
N GLY A 44 -9.59 5.89 -13.18
CA GLY A 44 -10.71 5.05 -13.61
C GLY A 44 -11.61 4.51 -12.49
N ILE A 45 -11.27 4.69 -11.22
CA ILE A 45 -12.06 4.10 -10.12
C ILE A 45 -13.49 4.65 -10.06
N GLU A 46 -13.63 5.97 -10.04
CA GLU A 46 -14.94 6.63 -9.98
C GLU A 46 -15.80 6.33 -11.21
N THR A 47 -15.17 6.04 -12.36
CA THR A 47 -15.87 5.71 -13.61
C THR A 47 -16.32 4.26 -13.69
N PHE A 48 -15.47 3.31 -13.26
CA PHE A 48 -15.73 1.88 -13.47
C PHE A 48 -16.40 1.19 -12.30
N TYR A 49 -16.41 1.80 -11.11
CA TYR A 49 -16.97 1.19 -9.89
C TYR A 49 -17.90 2.13 -9.07
N PRO A 50 -18.69 3.03 -9.69
CA PRO A 50 -19.55 3.95 -8.94
C PRO A 50 -20.54 3.21 -8.01
N GLU A 51 -21.04 2.05 -8.44
CA GLU A 51 -22.06 1.30 -7.72
C GLU A 51 -21.57 0.72 -6.38
N LEU A 52 -20.26 0.50 -6.22
CA LEU A 52 -19.70 0.10 -4.94
C LEU A 52 -19.78 1.27 -3.95
N PHE A 53 -19.31 2.45 -4.36
CA PHE A 53 -19.26 3.63 -3.49
C PHE A 53 -20.65 4.15 -3.16
N ASP A 54 -21.60 4.11 -4.10
CA ASP A 54 -23.00 4.44 -3.84
C ASP A 54 -23.59 3.58 -2.71
N ARG A 55 -23.31 2.26 -2.71
CA ARG A 55 -23.74 1.34 -1.65
C ARG A 55 -23.03 1.63 -0.32
N LEU A 56 -21.75 1.98 -0.35
CA LEU A 56 -21.00 2.33 0.86
C LEU A 56 -21.49 3.64 1.49
N VAL A 57 -21.88 4.63 0.69
CA VAL A 57 -22.46 5.91 1.14
C VAL A 57 -23.83 5.70 1.78
N ALA A 58 -24.67 4.85 1.18
CA ALA A 58 -25.98 4.50 1.73
C ALA A 58 -25.89 3.74 3.08
N CYS A 59 -24.76 3.06 3.33
CA CYS A 59 -24.56 2.24 4.52
C CYS A 59 -23.97 3.04 5.69
N ARG A 60 -24.69 3.10 6.82
CA ARG A 60 -24.22 3.79 8.04
C ARG A 60 -23.43 2.90 9.00
N ASP A 61 -23.61 1.58 8.96
CA ASP A 61 -22.92 0.66 9.86
C ASP A 61 -21.52 0.30 9.30
N PRO A 62 -20.42 0.63 10.02
CA PRO A 62 -19.07 0.29 9.61
C PRO A 62 -18.84 -1.21 9.36
N ARG A 63 -19.47 -2.09 10.13
CA ARG A 63 -19.33 -3.55 9.95
C ARG A 63 -20.02 -4.01 8.67
N GLN A 64 -21.21 -3.48 8.42
CA GLN A 64 -21.95 -3.79 7.20
C GLN A 64 -21.23 -3.29 5.94
N ARG A 65 -20.51 -2.15 5.99
CA ARG A 65 -19.65 -1.69 4.87
C ARG A 65 -18.59 -2.70 4.48
N MET A 66 -17.94 -3.35 5.46
CA MET A 66 -16.95 -4.39 5.21
C MET A 66 -17.55 -5.60 4.50
N SER A 67 -18.77 -6.00 4.89
CA SER A 67 -19.53 -7.06 4.21
C SER A 67 -19.90 -6.66 2.79
N ILE A 68 -20.41 -5.45 2.57
CA ILE A 68 -20.75 -4.92 1.24
C ILE A 68 -19.52 -4.95 0.32
N PHE A 69 -18.37 -4.46 0.79
CA PHE A 69 -17.13 -4.50 0.04
C PHE A 69 -16.71 -5.94 -0.29
N SER A 70 -16.70 -6.83 0.72
CA SER A 70 -16.31 -8.23 0.54
C SER A 70 -17.20 -8.95 -0.49
N ASP A 71 -18.51 -8.75 -0.42
CA ASP A 71 -19.47 -9.37 -1.34
C ASP A 71 -19.32 -8.78 -2.75
N TYR A 72 -19.15 -7.47 -2.87
CA TYR A 72 -18.91 -6.81 -4.15
C TYR A 72 -17.66 -7.36 -4.83
N MET A 73 -16.54 -7.44 -4.11
CA MET A 73 -15.28 -8.01 -4.61
C MET A 73 -15.45 -9.45 -5.04
N ALA A 74 -16.15 -10.26 -4.24
CA ALA A 74 -16.37 -11.67 -4.53
C ALA A 74 -17.17 -11.87 -5.83
N VAL A 75 -18.22 -11.08 -6.05
CA VAL A 75 -19.02 -11.14 -7.28
C VAL A 75 -18.27 -10.56 -8.48
N ARG A 76 -17.68 -9.36 -8.35
CA ARG A 76 -17.05 -8.62 -9.46
C ARG A 76 -15.88 -9.38 -10.07
N PHE A 77 -15.04 -9.99 -9.22
CA PHE A 77 -13.83 -10.70 -9.63
C PHE A 77 -13.99 -12.23 -9.68
N ARG A 78 -15.21 -12.75 -9.40
CA ARG A 78 -15.51 -14.18 -9.30
C ARG A 78 -14.59 -14.91 -8.33
N LEU A 79 -14.42 -14.36 -7.13
CA LEU A 79 -13.56 -14.96 -6.10
C LEU A 79 -14.22 -16.22 -5.51
N PRO A 80 -13.45 -17.23 -5.09
CA PRO A 80 -13.98 -18.50 -4.56
C PRO A 80 -14.91 -18.35 -3.35
N GLU A 81 -14.79 -17.26 -2.59
CA GLU A 81 -15.64 -16.99 -1.43
C GLU A 81 -17.07 -16.55 -1.80
N ALA A 82 -17.31 -16.21 -3.07
CA ALA A 82 -18.64 -15.84 -3.52
C ALA A 82 -19.57 -17.06 -3.42
N ARG A 83 -20.58 -17.00 -2.54
CA ARG A 83 -21.70 -17.97 -2.53
C ARG A 83 -22.67 -17.68 -3.67
N LEU A 84 -22.17 -17.68 -4.89
CA LEU A 84 -23.00 -17.54 -6.08
C LEU A 84 -23.64 -18.91 -6.37
N ALA A 85 -24.95 -18.93 -6.55
CA ALA A 85 -25.61 -20.10 -7.11
C ALA A 85 -25.01 -20.37 -8.49
N LEU A 86 -24.40 -21.55 -8.66
CA LEU A 86 -23.89 -21.99 -9.95
C LEU A 86 -25.06 -22.05 -10.91
N ARG A 87 -25.02 -21.25 -11.99
CA ARG A 87 -25.96 -21.47 -13.08
C ARG A 87 -25.60 -22.79 -13.77
N PRO A 88 -26.59 -23.57 -14.28
CA PRO A 88 -26.31 -24.86 -14.92
C PRO A 88 -25.37 -24.76 -16.13
N ASP A 89 -25.33 -23.58 -16.77
CA ASP A 89 -24.56 -23.21 -17.94
C ASP A 89 -23.32 -22.34 -17.62
N ALA A 90 -23.04 -22.07 -16.34
CA ALA A 90 -21.89 -21.27 -15.98
C ALA A 90 -20.60 -22.06 -16.13
N ASP A 91 -19.61 -21.45 -16.78
CA ASP A 91 -18.24 -21.96 -16.73
C ASP A 91 -17.78 -22.11 -15.28
N PRO A 92 -16.98 -23.16 -14.96
CA PRO A 92 -16.41 -23.33 -13.64
C PRO A 92 -15.71 -22.04 -13.19
N VAL A 93 -15.88 -21.67 -11.92
CA VAL A 93 -15.10 -20.56 -11.34
C VAL A 93 -13.62 -20.88 -11.54
N PRO A 94 -12.85 -20.06 -12.29
CA PRO A 94 -11.43 -20.28 -12.46
C PRO A 94 -10.82 -20.34 -11.07
N ARG A 95 -10.04 -21.38 -10.75
CA ARG A 95 -9.41 -21.50 -9.43
C ARG A 95 -8.25 -20.49 -9.39
N PRO A 96 -8.40 -19.29 -8.78
CA PRO A 96 -7.35 -18.29 -8.87
C PRO A 96 -6.21 -18.76 -7.97
N GLN A 97 -4.98 -18.82 -8.50
CA GLN A 97 -3.82 -19.10 -7.66
C GLN A 97 -3.67 -18.00 -6.60
N SER A 98 -3.93 -16.73 -6.96
CA SER A 98 -3.84 -15.56 -6.07
C SER A 98 -5.09 -14.68 -6.11
N ASN A 99 -5.33 -13.90 -5.05
CA ASN A 99 -6.33 -12.83 -4.95
C ASN A 99 -5.87 -11.81 -3.91
N TYR A 100 -6.55 -10.65 -3.77
CA TYR A 100 -6.12 -9.61 -2.83
C TYR A 100 -5.96 -10.10 -1.39
N ARG A 101 -6.80 -11.04 -0.92
CA ARG A 101 -6.72 -11.59 0.44
C ARG A 101 -5.49 -12.48 0.63
N LYS A 102 -5.18 -13.33 -0.36
CA LYS A 102 -3.96 -14.15 -0.36
C LYS A 102 -2.71 -13.28 -0.40
N LEU A 103 -2.72 -12.20 -1.20
CA LEU A 103 -1.61 -11.25 -1.24
C LEU A 103 -1.44 -10.51 0.08
N LEU A 104 -2.55 -10.06 0.70
CA LEU A 104 -2.51 -9.44 2.01
C LEU A 104 -1.95 -10.40 3.07
N LEU A 105 -2.44 -11.64 3.12
CA LEU A 105 -1.92 -12.64 4.06
C LEU A 105 -0.44 -12.95 3.81
N GLY A 106 -0.02 -13.04 2.56
CA GLY A 106 1.38 -13.23 2.19
C GLY A 106 2.26 -12.05 2.62
N TRP A 107 1.77 -10.82 2.49
CA TRP A 107 2.46 -9.62 2.98
C TRP A 107 2.67 -9.65 4.49
N LEU A 108 1.60 -9.94 5.26
CA LEU A 108 1.64 -9.99 6.72
C LEU A 108 2.59 -11.08 7.23
N PHE A 109 2.73 -12.19 6.49
CA PHE A 109 3.66 -13.26 6.86
C PHE A 109 5.11 -12.95 6.47
N ASP A 110 5.33 -12.48 5.24
CA ASP A 110 6.65 -12.15 4.72
C ASP A 110 6.53 -11.09 3.61
N SER A 111 6.93 -9.85 3.92
CA SER A 111 6.90 -8.72 2.97
C SER A 111 7.90 -8.83 1.82
N ASP A 112 8.84 -9.79 1.90
CA ASP A 112 9.74 -10.16 0.81
C ASP A 112 9.27 -11.41 0.04
N SER A 113 8.11 -11.98 0.34
CA SER A 113 7.54 -13.07 -0.45
C SER A 113 7.13 -12.65 -1.86
N ASP A 114 6.80 -13.62 -2.72
CA ASP A 114 6.16 -13.37 -4.03
C ASP A 114 4.92 -12.46 -3.90
N ALA A 115 4.13 -12.61 -2.83
CA ALA A 115 3.01 -11.72 -2.56
C ALA A 115 3.44 -10.29 -2.28
N GLY A 116 4.54 -10.13 -1.52
CA GLY A 116 5.20 -8.85 -1.32
C GLY A 116 5.67 -8.22 -2.63
N ALA A 117 6.21 -9.02 -3.55
CA ALA A 117 6.62 -8.54 -4.87
C ALA A 117 5.45 -7.97 -5.67
N ALA A 118 4.31 -8.68 -5.71
CA ALA A 118 3.09 -8.20 -6.38
C ALA A 118 2.56 -6.88 -5.80
N TRP A 119 2.56 -6.73 -4.48
CA TRP A 119 2.17 -5.48 -3.83
C TRP A 119 3.07 -4.31 -4.22
N ARG A 120 4.39 -4.52 -4.20
CA ARG A 120 5.38 -3.52 -4.60
C ARG A 120 5.23 -3.15 -6.07
N GLN A 121 4.95 -4.12 -6.93
CA GLN A 121 4.73 -3.89 -8.36
C GLN A 121 3.45 -3.10 -8.61
N TRP A 122 2.39 -3.40 -7.86
CA TRP A 122 1.17 -2.61 -7.87
C TRP A 122 1.46 -1.16 -7.47
N VAL A 123 2.24 -0.93 -6.40
CA VAL A 123 2.64 0.43 -6.00
C VAL A 123 3.44 1.15 -7.08
N GLU A 124 4.43 0.49 -7.69
CA GLU A 124 5.19 1.03 -8.83
C GLU A 124 4.26 1.49 -9.95
N SER A 125 3.28 0.66 -10.30
CA SER A 125 2.35 0.96 -11.38
C SER A 125 1.36 2.09 -11.08
N ARG A 126 0.94 2.30 -9.82
CA ARG A 126 -0.14 3.25 -9.45
C ARG A 126 0.41 4.58 -8.99
N PHE A 127 1.44 4.52 -8.18
CA PHE A 127 2.01 5.68 -7.50
C PHE A 127 3.35 6.08 -8.10
N GLY A 128 3.93 5.28 -8.99
CA GLY A 128 5.22 5.54 -9.61
C GLY A 128 6.37 5.49 -8.61
N LEU A 129 6.19 4.85 -7.45
CA LEU A 129 7.23 4.74 -6.42
C LEU A 129 8.02 3.45 -6.67
N ARG A 130 9.31 3.60 -6.99
CA ARG A 130 10.21 2.48 -7.32
C ARG A 130 10.49 1.61 -6.10
N THR A 131 10.50 0.30 -6.29
CA THR A 131 11.00 -0.65 -5.32
C THR A 131 12.51 -0.51 -5.16
N ILE A 132 12.97 -0.28 -3.93
CA ILE A 132 14.41 -0.17 -3.60
C ILE A 132 14.97 -1.43 -2.96
N TYR A 133 14.10 -2.31 -2.46
CA TYR A 133 14.50 -3.54 -1.78
C TYR A 133 13.45 -4.64 -1.98
N HIS A 134 13.91 -5.86 -2.21
CA HIS A 134 13.11 -7.09 -2.16
C HIS A 134 14.07 -8.28 -2.05
N HIS A 135 14.19 -8.87 -0.86
CA HIS A 135 15.29 -9.77 -0.43
C HIS A 135 16.71 -9.16 -0.45
N GLU A 136 16.96 -8.24 -1.37
CA GLU A 136 18.22 -7.52 -1.55
C GLU A 136 17.94 -6.10 -2.08
N LEU A 137 18.95 -5.24 -2.02
CA LEU A 137 18.84 -3.88 -2.56
C LEU A 137 18.75 -3.91 -4.09
N ILE A 138 17.78 -3.19 -4.63
CA ILE A 138 17.55 -3.03 -6.06
C ILE A 138 18.07 -1.64 -6.47
N PRO A 139 19.19 -1.54 -7.20
CA PRO A 139 19.71 -0.25 -7.66
C PRO A 139 18.82 0.36 -8.76
N PRO A 140 18.97 1.67 -9.07
CA PRO A 140 18.16 2.35 -10.09
C PRO A 140 18.39 1.87 -11.54
N GLN A 141 19.55 1.29 -11.79
CA GLN A 141 19.97 0.80 -13.10
C GLN A 141 19.66 -0.69 -13.26
N ASP A 142 19.59 -1.16 -14.50
CA ASP A 142 19.37 -2.57 -14.82
C ASP A 142 20.33 -3.46 -14.03
N SER A 143 19.76 -4.41 -13.29
CA SER A 143 20.49 -5.25 -12.36
C SER A 143 19.86 -6.63 -12.23
N ASP A 144 20.67 -7.62 -11.85
CA ASP A 144 20.16 -8.96 -11.60
C ASP A 144 19.17 -9.01 -10.43
N ALA A 145 19.33 -8.11 -9.45
CA ALA A 145 18.40 -7.92 -8.34
C ALA A 145 17.00 -7.53 -8.85
N TYR A 146 16.94 -6.56 -9.78
CA TYR A 146 15.70 -6.16 -10.43
C TYR A 146 15.06 -7.33 -11.21
N LEU A 147 15.87 -8.11 -11.95
CA LEU A 147 15.35 -9.28 -12.66
C LEU A 147 14.78 -10.34 -11.72
N ARG A 148 15.40 -10.58 -10.55
CA ARG A 148 14.88 -11.49 -9.53
C ARG A 148 13.55 -11.00 -8.94
N TYR A 149 13.48 -9.73 -8.59
CA TYR A 149 12.24 -9.07 -8.17
C TYR A 149 11.12 -9.21 -9.22
N MET A 150 11.43 -8.94 -10.50
CA MET A 150 10.45 -9.08 -11.58
C MET A 150 9.99 -10.53 -11.78
N ARG A 151 10.85 -11.52 -11.57
CA ARG A 151 10.44 -12.94 -11.58
C ARG A 151 9.45 -13.25 -10.46
N ALA A 152 9.67 -12.71 -9.25
CA ALA A 152 8.73 -12.86 -8.12
C ALA A 152 7.38 -12.22 -8.43
N CYS A 153 7.38 -11.03 -9.03
CA CYS A 153 6.17 -10.36 -9.49
C CYS A 153 5.37 -11.23 -10.48
N VAL A 154 6.04 -11.74 -11.52
CA VAL A 154 5.40 -12.58 -12.54
C VAL A 154 4.78 -13.83 -11.93
N ARG A 155 5.50 -14.52 -11.02
CA ARG A 155 4.96 -15.70 -10.30
C ARG A 155 3.70 -15.35 -9.51
N ALA A 156 3.71 -14.23 -8.80
CA ALA A 156 2.61 -13.80 -7.94
C ALA A 156 1.36 -13.34 -8.71
N THR A 157 1.54 -12.74 -9.90
CA THR A 157 0.44 -12.24 -10.72
C THR A 157 -0.08 -13.24 -11.76
N TYR A 158 0.61 -14.38 -11.93
CA TYR A 158 0.26 -15.37 -12.96
C TYR A 158 -1.16 -15.91 -12.78
N GLN A 159 -1.88 -16.08 -13.89
CA GLN A 159 -3.25 -16.64 -13.94
C GLN A 159 -4.25 -16.01 -12.95
N THR A 160 -4.08 -14.73 -12.62
CA THR A 160 -4.98 -14.05 -11.68
C THR A 160 -5.89 -13.06 -12.42
N ASN A 161 -7.19 -13.20 -12.19
CA ASN A 161 -8.19 -12.32 -12.79
C ASN A 161 -8.11 -10.91 -12.18
N ASP A 162 -7.68 -9.94 -12.99
CA ASP A 162 -7.63 -8.50 -12.66
C ASP A 162 -7.17 -8.19 -11.22
N LEU A 163 -6.04 -8.78 -10.83
CA LEU A 163 -5.45 -8.58 -9.49
C LEU A 163 -5.17 -7.11 -9.22
N ALA A 164 -4.71 -6.42 -10.26
CA ALA A 164 -4.58 -4.99 -10.36
C ALA A 164 -5.82 -4.24 -9.83
N GLY A 165 -6.98 -4.44 -10.47
CA GLY A 165 -8.24 -3.81 -10.07
C GLY A 165 -8.70 -4.23 -8.67
N GLN A 166 -8.38 -5.46 -8.23
CA GLN A 166 -8.68 -5.87 -6.86
C GLN A 166 -7.92 -5.03 -5.82
N LEU A 167 -6.64 -4.76 -6.06
CA LEU A 167 -5.80 -3.94 -5.17
C LEU A 167 -6.19 -2.45 -5.26
N ASP A 168 -6.54 -1.96 -6.45
CA ASP A 168 -7.01 -0.59 -6.63
C ASP A 168 -8.30 -0.34 -5.80
N LEU A 169 -9.27 -1.27 -5.83
CA LEU A 169 -10.48 -1.16 -5.02
C LEU A 169 -10.23 -1.34 -3.52
N LEU A 170 -9.30 -2.20 -3.13
CA LEU A 170 -8.91 -2.35 -1.72
C LEU A 170 -8.32 -1.05 -1.17
N TYR A 171 -7.44 -0.39 -1.95
CA TYR A 171 -6.90 0.92 -1.61
C TYR A 171 -8.02 1.97 -1.46
N CYS A 172 -8.92 2.08 -2.45
CA CYS A 172 -9.99 3.07 -2.37
C CYS A 172 -10.97 2.80 -1.23
N PHE A 173 -11.25 1.54 -0.91
CA PHE A 173 -12.04 1.17 0.27
C PHE A 173 -11.31 1.54 1.57
N CYS A 174 -10.00 1.32 1.66
CA CYS A 174 -9.16 1.77 2.77
C CYS A 174 -9.29 3.28 2.99
N GLN A 175 -9.13 4.06 1.92
CA GLN A 175 -9.23 5.52 1.95
C GLN A 175 -10.63 5.99 2.38
N TYR A 176 -11.69 5.34 1.88
CA TYR A 176 -13.06 5.61 2.31
C TYR A 176 -13.25 5.38 3.81
N GLN A 177 -12.71 4.28 4.35
CA GLN A 177 -12.83 3.96 5.77
C GLN A 177 -11.99 4.92 6.64
N LEU A 178 -10.76 5.25 6.24
CA LEU A 178 -9.91 6.20 6.95
C LEU A 178 -10.56 7.59 7.06
N ALA A 179 -11.22 8.06 5.99
CA ALA A 179 -11.93 9.33 6.02
C ALA A 179 -13.09 9.34 7.04
N HIS A 180 -13.68 8.19 7.35
CA HIS A 180 -14.72 8.07 8.37
C HIS A 180 -14.15 7.89 9.79
N LEU A 181 -13.04 7.16 9.92
CA LEU A 181 -12.38 6.94 11.20
C LEU A 181 -11.67 8.21 11.71
N TYR A 182 -11.10 8.99 10.80
CA TYR A 182 -10.26 10.15 11.10
C TYR A 182 -10.69 11.40 10.31
N PRO A 183 -11.94 11.88 10.44
CA PRO A 183 -12.49 12.91 9.55
C PRO A 183 -11.77 14.26 9.62
N MET A 184 -11.14 14.56 10.76
CA MET A 184 -10.44 15.83 11.01
C MET A 184 -8.91 15.70 10.98
N GLN A 185 -8.38 14.53 10.60
CA GLN A 185 -6.94 14.30 10.56
C GLN A 185 -6.47 14.09 9.13
N GLN A 186 -5.22 14.49 8.86
CA GLN A 186 -4.55 14.23 7.59
C GLN A 186 -3.40 13.24 7.75
N HIS A 187 -2.97 12.99 8.99
CA HIS A 187 -1.83 12.16 9.35
C HIS A 187 -2.17 11.25 10.52
N LEU A 188 -1.47 10.12 10.58
CA LEU A 188 -1.35 9.28 11.76
C LEU A 188 0.11 9.19 12.20
N THR A 189 0.30 9.21 13.51
CA THR A 189 1.57 8.83 14.13
C THR A 189 1.71 7.33 14.06
N LEU A 190 2.72 6.84 13.35
CA LEU A 190 3.05 5.42 13.25
C LEU A 190 4.53 5.20 13.58
N TYR A 191 4.86 3.97 13.97
CA TYR A 191 6.20 3.55 14.37
C TYR A 191 6.73 2.50 13.43
N ARG A 192 8.05 2.50 13.22
CA ARG A 192 8.73 1.49 12.42
C ARG A 192 10.09 1.18 13.01
N GLY A 193 10.38 -0.12 13.15
CA GLY A 193 11.74 -0.61 13.37
C GLY A 193 12.59 -0.35 12.13
N SER A 194 13.75 0.26 12.29
CA SER A 194 14.66 0.55 11.18
C SER A 194 16.11 0.28 11.56
N ASN A 195 16.85 -0.31 10.62
CA ASN A 195 18.31 -0.42 10.66
C ASN A 195 19.00 0.66 9.83
N ASP A 196 18.23 1.50 9.13
CA ASP A 196 18.76 2.42 8.14
C ASP A 196 19.38 3.65 8.80
N ALA A 197 20.52 4.07 8.26
CA ALA A 197 21.10 5.36 8.58
C ALA A 197 20.33 6.50 7.85
N PRO A 198 20.18 7.68 8.49
CA PRO A 198 19.65 8.88 7.83
C PRO A 198 20.37 9.17 6.52
N ARG A 199 19.62 9.47 5.45
CA ARG A 199 20.20 9.88 4.16
C ARG A 199 20.69 11.31 4.21
N TYR A 200 19.96 12.17 4.90
CA TYR A 200 20.31 13.56 5.17
C TYR A 200 19.51 14.05 6.39
N TYR A 201 19.75 15.28 6.79
CA TYR A 201 19.00 15.96 7.86
C TYR A 201 18.28 17.17 7.29
N HIS A 202 17.01 17.32 7.66
CA HIS A 202 16.19 18.48 7.31
C HIS A 202 15.66 19.09 8.60
N GLU A 203 15.94 20.38 8.85
CA GLU A 203 15.55 21.05 10.10
C GLU A 203 16.00 20.29 11.36
N GLN A 204 17.24 19.77 11.35
CA GLN A 204 17.83 18.92 12.41
C GLN A 204 17.13 17.56 12.65
N GLN A 205 16.11 17.22 11.85
CA GLN A 205 15.46 15.92 11.92
C GLN A 205 16.04 14.97 10.86
N PRO A 206 16.30 13.69 11.22
CA PRO A 206 16.78 12.71 10.26
C PRO A 206 15.72 12.43 9.20
N VAL A 207 16.19 12.22 7.97
CA VAL A 207 15.35 11.82 6.85
C VAL A 207 15.72 10.40 6.41
N LEU A 208 14.71 9.52 6.39
CA LEU A 208 14.83 8.13 5.97
C LEU A 208 14.15 7.91 4.62
N LEU A 209 14.58 6.84 3.95
CA LEU A 209 13.89 6.31 2.78
C LEU A 209 13.13 5.08 3.18
N LEU A 210 11.83 5.12 2.96
CA LEU A 210 11.00 3.92 3.02
C LEU A 210 10.96 3.31 1.63
N ASN A 211 11.02 1.98 1.59
CA ASN A 211 10.72 1.24 0.38
C ASN A 211 9.30 1.59 -0.08
N ASN A 212 9.02 1.46 -1.39
CA ASN A 212 7.76 1.93 -1.98
C ASN A 212 6.50 1.48 -1.25
N LEU A 213 6.56 0.33 -0.57
CA LEU A 213 5.60 -0.12 0.42
C LEU A 213 6.35 -0.61 1.66
N SER A 214 5.87 -0.24 2.86
CA SER A 214 6.53 -0.57 4.11
C SER A 214 5.51 -0.80 5.22
N SER A 215 5.74 -1.80 6.08
CA SER A 215 4.95 -2.03 7.28
C SER A 215 5.30 -1.03 8.39
N CYS A 216 4.29 -0.45 9.01
CA CYS A 216 4.40 0.38 10.21
C CYS A 216 3.39 -0.11 11.24
N SER A 217 3.56 0.23 12.51
CA SER A 217 2.58 -0.09 13.55
C SER A 217 2.10 1.17 14.26
N SER A 218 0.86 1.19 14.74
CA SER A 218 0.42 2.23 15.68
C SER A 218 0.92 1.98 17.11
N ASP A 219 1.49 0.81 17.37
CA ASP A 219 2.10 0.45 18.64
C ASP A 219 3.64 0.51 18.53
N VAL A 220 4.26 1.20 19.48
CA VAL A 220 5.73 1.31 19.57
C VAL A 220 6.36 -0.04 19.92
N ASP A 221 5.72 -0.85 20.75
CA ASP A 221 6.25 -2.13 21.24
C ASP A 221 6.28 -3.18 20.12
N GLU A 222 5.27 -3.19 19.26
CA GLU A 222 5.25 -4.04 18.06
C GLU A 222 6.34 -3.62 17.06
N ALA A 223 6.63 -2.32 16.93
CA ALA A 223 7.68 -1.84 16.02
C ALA A 223 9.09 -2.33 16.38
N TYR A 224 9.37 -2.62 17.67
CA TYR A 224 10.66 -3.17 18.11
C TYR A 224 10.97 -4.56 17.55
N ARG A 225 9.95 -5.35 17.20
CA ARG A 225 10.14 -6.69 16.65
C ARG A 225 10.90 -6.66 15.32
N PHE A 226 10.95 -5.50 14.67
CA PHE A 226 11.50 -5.31 13.33
C PHE A 226 12.86 -4.59 13.30
N GLY A 227 13.41 -4.14 14.45
CA GLY A 227 14.73 -3.52 14.47
C GLY A 227 15.17 -2.93 15.82
N PRO A 228 16.48 -2.65 15.99
CA PRO A 228 17.07 -2.14 17.23
C PRO A 228 16.81 -0.65 17.46
N LYS A 229 16.39 0.10 16.43
CA LYS A 229 15.99 1.50 16.53
C LYS A 229 14.54 1.64 16.10
N VAL A 230 13.79 2.45 16.83
CA VAL A 230 12.39 2.74 16.50
C VAL A 230 12.25 4.21 16.17
N VAL A 231 11.70 4.46 14.99
CA VAL A 231 11.42 5.81 14.51
C VAL A 231 9.92 6.06 14.48
N GLU A 232 9.54 7.27 14.84
CA GLU A 232 8.19 7.79 14.71
C GLU A 232 8.05 8.55 13.38
N LEU A 233 6.93 8.29 12.71
CA LEU A 233 6.58 8.83 11.40
C LEU A 233 5.23 9.53 11.50
N GLN A 234 5.15 10.74 10.94
CA GLN A 234 3.86 11.35 10.61
C GLN A 234 3.47 10.90 9.20
N VAL A 235 2.57 9.92 9.12
CA VAL A 235 2.17 9.26 7.87
C VAL A 235 0.87 9.87 7.37
N PRO A 236 0.84 10.47 6.17
CA PRO A 236 -0.41 10.90 5.56
C PRO A 236 -1.41 9.77 5.42
N LEU A 237 -2.69 9.99 5.75
CA LEU A 237 -3.75 9.00 5.58
C LEU A 237 -3.83 8.48 4.14
N SER A 238 -3.62 9.37 3.16
CA SER A 238 -3.57 9.04 1.74
C SER A 238 -2.49 8.01 1.37
N LYS A 239 -1.43 7.89 2.19
CA LYS A 239 -0.33 6.94 1.99
C LYS A 239 -0.57 5.59 2.65
N ILE A 240 -1.68 5.40 3.39
CA ILE A 240 -2.01 4.11 3.99
C ILE A 240 -2.75 3.25 2.96
N VAL A 241 -2.13 2.14 2.58
CA VAL A 241 -2.68 1.22 1.57
C VAL A 241 -3.69 0.26 2.19
N CYS A 242 -3.39 -0.26 3.37
CA CYS A 242 -4.22 -1.21 4.10
C CYS A 242 -3.81 -1.18 5.58
N PHE A 243 -4.71 -1.60 6.47
CA PHE A 243 -4.44 -1.78 7.89
C PHE A 243 -5.18 -3.01 8.42
N ASP A 244 -4.70 -3.57 9.54
CA ASP A 244 -5.10 -4.85 10.11
C ASP A 244 -6.64 -5.06 10.26
N THR A 245 -7.36 -4.01 10.63
CA THR A 245 -8.80 -4.02 10.91
C THR A 245 -9.68 -3.62 9.72
N LEU A 246 -9.09 -3.43 8.53
CA LEU A 246 -9.83 -3.04 7.33
C LEU A 246 -10.79 -4.15 6.85
N LEU A 247 -10.40 -5.42 7.00
CA LEU A 247 -11.15 -6.57 6.51
C LEU A 247 -11.56 -7.50 7.65
N PRO A 248 -12.74 -8.15 7.55
CA PRO A 248 -13.18 -9.11 8.55
C PRO A 248 -12.26 -10.34 8.49
N ARG A 249 -11.80 -10.82 9.67
CA ARG A 249 -10.87 -11.95 9.82
C ARG A 249 -9.44 -11.68 9.34
N GLY A 250 -8.99 -10.43 9.35
CA GLY A 250 -7.56 -10.12 9.32
C GLY A 250 -6.81 -10.80 10.48
N LEU A 251 -5.49 -10.94 10.36
CA LEU A 251 -4.64 -11.33 11.49
C LEU A 251 -4.75 -10.22 12.54
N ASN A 252 -5.71 -10.38 13.46
CA ASN A 252 -5.89 -9.46 14.58
C ASN A 252 -4.67 -9.58 15.50
N GLY A 253 -3.92 -8.48 15.70
CA GLY A 253 -2.94 -8.44 16.79
C GLY A 253 -1.72 -7.54 16.61
N GLU A 254 -1.35 -7.16 15.39
CA GLU A 254 -0.07 -6.45 15.16
C GLU A 254 -0.22 -4.94 14.96
N HIS A 255 -1.47 -4.43 14.93
CA HIS A 255 -1.74 -3.01 14.70
C HIS A 255 -1.01 -2.47 13.46
N GLU A 256 -0.89 -3.33 12.43
CA GLU A 256 -0.05 -3.09 11.27
C GLU A 256 -0.75 -2.23 10.22
N TYR A 257 0.01 -1.32 9.64
CA TYR A 257 -0.33 -0.43 8.54
C TYR A 257 0.65 -0.64 7.39
N MET A 258 0.12 -0.90 6.20
CA MET A 258 0.90 -0.90 4.95
C MET A 258 0.96 0.52 4.43
N VAL A 259 2.16 1.10 4.37
CA VAL A 259 2.38 2.54 4.10
C VAL A 259 3.19 2.73 2.82
N LEU A 260 2.72 3.61 1.93
CA LEU A 260 3.46 4.06 0.75
C LEU A 260 4.75 4.76 1.15
N GLY A 261 5.83 4.41 0.46
CA GLY A 261 7.16 4.88 0.75
C GLY A 261 7.48 6.28 0.22
N GLY A 262 8.76 6.43 -0.12
CA GLY A 262 9.37 7.70 -0.46
C GLY A 262 10.19 8.24 0.71
N ILE A 263 10.32 9.56 0.75
CA ILE A 263 11.15 10.28 1.71
C ILE A 263 10.30 10.64 2.93
N TYR A 264 10.81 10.33 4.12
CA TYR A 264 10.13 10.62 5.37
C TYR A 264 11.08 11.32 6.34
N LYS A 265 10.65 12.47 6.84
CA LYS A 265 11.19 13.07 8.06
C LYS A 265 10.72 12.24 9.24
N VAL A 266 11.66 11.85 10.11
CA VAL A 266 11.39 10.93 11.22
C VAL A 266 11.90 11.52 12.53
N ARG A 267 11.29 11.09 13.63
CA ARG A 267 11.79 11.38 14.99
C ARG A 267 12.29 10.08 15.59
N GLN A 268 13.54 10.05 16.04
CA GLN A 268 14.03 8.90 16.79
C GLN A 268 13.32 8.88 18.15
N VAL A 269 12.70 7.75 18.47
CA VAL A 269 12.04 7.54 19.77
C VAL A 269 13.00 6.79 20.69
N TRP A 270 13.68 5.78 20.13
CA TRP A 270 14.68 4.94 20.79
C TRP A 270 15.78 4.60 19.79
#